data_AF-A0A3D8XBT9-F1
#
_entry.id   AF-A0A3D8XBT9-F1
#
_cell.length_a   1.000
_cell.length_b   1.000
_cell.length_c   1.000
_cell.angle_alpha   90.00
_cell.angle_beta   90.00
_cell.angle_gamma   90.00
#
_symmetry.space_group_name_H-M   'P 1'
#
loop_
_entity.id
_entity.type
_entity.pdbx_description
1 polymer ?
#
loop_
_entity_poly.entity_id
_entity_poly.type
_entity_poly.pdbx_seq_one_letter_code
_entity_poly.pdbx_strand_id
1 'polypeptide(L)'
;MKKKLLIVIPAVALAAASLGIGTPITHAASKDANTQKIVAKSETRPTLRKGSRSAYVRDLQQRLKDAKYVISVDGTFGTQTQNVVREFQVDHNLYSDGIVGPATWAALDQNKIDRKQFTYAQADQLATNILGDHFLFASDQVLRQDIDGSLYYRLYAKNTGVTYKVFKKFIEPVK
;
A
#
# COMPACT_ATOMS: atom_id res chain seq x y z
N MET A 1 11.17 22.42 51.56
CA MET A 1 12.28 21.86 52.38
C MET A 1 12.86 20.66 51.63
N LYS A 2 14.15 20.74 51.29
CA LYS A 2 14.90 19.71 50.54
C LYS A 2 15.32 18.61 51.51
N LYS A 3 15.05 17.34 51.23
CA LYS A 3 15.67 16.20 51.92
C LYS A 3 16.28 15.25 50.90
N LYS A 4 17.60 15.37 50.74
CA LYS A 4 18.50 14.36 50.19
C LYS A 4 18.58 13.21 51.20
N LEU A 5 18.62 11.96 50.74
CA LEU A 5 19.07 10.82 51.53
C LEU A 5 19.99 9.96 50.65
N LEU A 6 21.18 9.66 51.18
CA LEU A 6 22.34 9.09 50.52
C LEU A 6 22.87 7.95 51.41
N ILE A 7 23.24 6.81 50.79
CA ILE A 7 24.13 5.71 51.28
C ILE A 7 23.46 4.81 52.35
N VAL A 8 23.51 3.46 52.30
CA VAL A 8 24.67 2.57 52.48
C VAL A 8 24.41 1.17 51.90
N ILE A 9 25.44 0.64 51.23
CA ILE A 9 25.60 -0.72 50.69
C ILE A 9 26.01 -1.68 51.82
N PRO A 10 25.57 -2.96 51.81
CA PRO A 10 26.41 -4.02 52.30
C PRO A 10 26.76 -4.99 51.17
N ALA A 11 28.05 -5.08 50.88
CA ALA A 11 28.66 -6.15 50.12
C ALA A 11 28.79 -7.39 51.01
N VAL A 12 28.25 -8.53 50.59
CA VAL A 12 28.74 -9.85 51.01
C VAL A 12 28.74 -10.76 49.79
N ALA A 13 29.93 -11.17 49.39
CA ALA A 13 30.19 -12.18 48.39
C ALA A 13 30.10 -13.58 49.01
N LEU A 14 29.53 -14.54 48.29
CA LEU A 14 29.88 -15.95 48.47
C LEU A 14 29.98 -16.61 47.10
N ALA A 15 31.20 -17.02 46.77
CA ALA A 15 31.53 -17.81 45.59
C ALA A 15 31.04 -19.25 45.78
N ALA A 16 30.39 -19.80 44.76
CA ALA A 16 30.27 -21.24 44.57
C ALA A 16 30.68 -21.55 43.13
N ALA A 17 31.88 -22.09 42.98
CA ALA A 17 32.39 -22.65 41.74
C ALA A 17 31.69 -23.98 41.46
N SER A 18 30.92 -24.06 40.38
CA SER A 18 30.49 -25.32 39.80
C SER A 18 31.29 -25.58 38.52
N LEU A 19 32.26 -26.49 38.60
CA LEU A 19 32.86 -27.14 37.43
C LEU A 19 31.80 -28.05 36.81
N GLY A 20 31.25 -27.64 35.67
CA GLY A 20 30.37 -28.45 34.83
C GLY A 20 30.72 -28.18 33.38
N ILE A 21 31.30 -29.18 32.73
CA ILE A 21 31.72 -29.15 31.32
C ILE A 21 30.47 -29.03 30.46
N GLY A 22 30.34 -27.91 29.75
CA GLY A 22 29.29 -27.70 28.75
C GLY A 22 29.70 -26.56 27.84
N THR A 23 30.20 -26.89 26.65
CA THR A 23 30.50 -25.93 25.59
C THR A 23 29.23 -25.15 25.23
N PRO A 24 29.26 -23.81 25.08
CA PRO A 24 28.22 -23.16 24.29
C PRO A 24 28.42 -23.63 22.85
N ILE A 25 27.60 -24.57 22.43
CA ILE A 25 27.57 -25.06 21.06
C ILE A 25 27.21 -23.88 20.17
N THR A 26 28.17 -23.50 19.35
CA THR A 26 28.04 -22.76 18.12
C THR A 26 26.87 -23.36 17.32
N HIS A 27 25.73 -22.68 17.24
CA HIS A 27 24.62 -23.12 16.37
C HIS A 27 24.93 -22.71 14.92
N ALA A 28 25.86 -23.43 14.32
CA ALA A 28 26.02 -23.51 12.88
C ALA A 28 25.08 -24.60 12.33
N ALA A 29 24.39 -24.24 11.26
CA ALA A 29 23.90 -25.13 10.21
C ALA A 29 22.84 -26.18 10.58
N SER A 30 21.57 -25.76 10.55
CA SER A 30 20.50 -26.63 10.04
C SER A 30 20.38 -26.39 8.53
N LYS A 31 21.16 -27.17 7.77
CA LYS A 31 20.84 -27.55 6.39
C LYS A 31 19.52 -28.29 6.43
N ASP A 32 18.45 -27.66 5.96
CA ASP A 32 17.34 -28.28 5.24
C ASP A 32 16.28 -27.20 4.98
N ALA A 33 16.44 -26.49 3.86
CA ALA A 33 15.38 -25.66 3.29
C ALA A 33 15.55 -25.58 1.77
N ASN A 34 15.56 -26.75 1.11
CA ASN A 34 15.16 -26.82 -0.29
C ASN A 34 13.64 -26.66 -0.37
N THR A 35 13.16 -25.43 -0.20
CA THR A 35 11.83 -24.99 -0.65
C THR A 35 11.91 -23.50 -1.00
N GLN A 36 12.83 -23.15 -1.89
CA GLN A 36 12.81 -21.86 -2.59
C GLN A 36 12.23 -22.09 -3.99
N LYS A 37 10.98 -22.53 -4.04
CA LYS A 37 10.16 -22.49 -5.25
C LYS A 37 8.83 -21.88 -4.83
N ILE A 38 8.50 -20.75 -5.45
CA ILE A 38 7.19 -20.08 -5.52
C ILE A 38 6.57 -19.58 -4.20
N VAL A 39 7.14 -18.48 -3.67
CA VAL A 39 6.30 -17.41 -3.07
C VAL A 39 6.69 -16.12 -3.77
N ALA A 40 5.73 -15.52 -4.49
CA ALA A 40 5.94 -14.27 -5.19
C ALA A 40 6.53 -13.22 -4.23
N LYS A 41 7.67 -12.64 -4.61
CA LYS A 41 8.32 -11.51 -3.95
C LYS A 41 7.38 -10.31 -3.95
N SER A 42 6.46 -10.27 -2.98
CA SER A 42 5.83 -9.05 -2.52
C SER A 42 6.95 -8.21 -1.91
N GLU A 43 7.41 -7.19 -2.62
CA GLU A 43 8.35 -6.21 -2.06
C GLU A 43 7.69 -5.58 -0.82
N THR A 44 8.02 -6.07 0.38
CA THR A 44 7.52 -5.54 1.64
C THR A 44 7.95 -4.09 1.76
N ARG A 45 7.01 -3.16 1.58
CA ARG A 45 7.30 -1.73 1.67
C ARG A 45 7.76 -1.39 3.09
N PRO A 46 8.81 -0.58 3.24
CA PRO A 46 9.32 -0.21 4.54
C PRO A 46 8.34 0.69 5.29
N THR A 47 8.44 0.68 6.61
CA THR A 47 7.77 1.67 7.45
C THR A 47 8.42 3.03 7.26
N LEU A 48 7.66 4.04 6.83
CA LEU A 48 8.14 5.40 6.63
C LEU A 48 7.72 6.33 7.77
N ARG A 49 8.61 7.24 8.16
CA ARG A 49 8.37 8.22 9.23
C ARG A 49 9.14 9.51 8.94
N LYS A 50 8.89 10.55 9.74
CA LYS A 50 9.63 11.82 9.63
C LYS A 50 11.14 11.58 9.64
N GLY A 51 11.82 12.20 8.68
CA GLY A 51 13.26 12.02 8.43
C GLY A 51 13.60 10.93 7.41
N SER A 52 12.67 10.05 7.04
CA SER A 52 12.88 9.09 5.95
C SER A 52 13.11 9.81 4.62
N ARG A 53 14.06 9.30 3.83
CA ARG A 53 14.33 9.75 2.45
C ARG A 53 14.57 8.52 1.59
N SER A 54 13.69 8.28 0.62
CA SER A 54 13.79 7.11 -0.26
C SER A 54 12.84 7.21 -1.45
N ALA A 55 13.00 6.31 -2.43
CA ALA A 55 12.03 6.12 -3.50
C ALA A 55 10.63 5.75 -2.97
N TYR A 56 10.55 5.07 -1.81
CA TYR A 56 9.28 4.75 -1.16
C TYR A 56 8.57 6.00 -0.62
N VAL A 57 9.31 7.02 -0.17
CA VAL A 57 8.70 8.30 0.23
C VAL A 57 8.11 9.02 -0.99
N ARG A 58 8.77 8.94 -2.16
CA ARG A 58 8.20 9.47 -3.41
C ARG A 58 6.92 8.71 -3.80
N ASP A 59 6.92 7.38 -3.74
CA ASP A 59 5.70 6.59 -4.03
C ASP A 59 4.57 6.94 -3.05
N LEU A 60 4.86 7.10 -1.75
CA LEU A 60 3.91 7.59 -0.75
C LEU A 60 3.32 8.96 -1.14
N GLN A 61 4.16 9.95 -1.39
CA GLN A 61 3.73 11.31 -1.71
C GLN A 61 2.91 11.34 -3.01
N GLN A 62 3.31 10.55 -4.01
CA GLN A 62 2.56 10.43 -5.26
C GLN A 62 1.17 9.83 -5.01
N ARG A 63 1.05 8.82 -4.14
CA ARG A 63 -0.26 8.22 -3.80
C ARG A 63 -1.15 9.16 -3.03
N LEU A 64 -0.60 9.92 -2.08
CA LEU A 64 -1.35 10.94 -1.35
C LEU A 64 -1.83 12.04 -2.32
N LYS A 65 -1.01 12.42 -3.30
CA LYS A 65 -1.41 13.34 -4.37
C LYS A 65 -2.51 12.75 -5.26
N ASP A 66 -2.39 11.49 -5.67
CA ASP A 66 -3.40 10.76 -6.45
C ASP A 66 -4.73 10.67 -5.66
N ALA A 67 -4.63 10.52 -4.33
CA ALA A 67 -5.74 10.58 -3.37
C ALA A 67 -6.27 11.99 -3.09
N LYS A 68 -5.85 13.00 -3.87
CA LYS A 68 -6.29 14.40 -3.82
C LYS A 68 -5.83 15.21 -2.60
N TYR A 69 -4.84 14.74 -1.85
CA TYR A 69 -4.18 15.56 -0.83
C TYR A 69 -3.18 16.54 -1.45
N VAL A 70 -3.07 17.73 -0.86
CA VAL A 70 -2.14 18.77 -1.30
C VAL A 70 -0.76 18.51 -0.69
N ILE A 71 0.14 17.93 -1.50
CA ILE A 71 1.50 17.58 -1.07
C ILE A 71 2.51 17.69 -2.21
N SER A 72 3.75 18.03 -1.84
CA SER A 72 4.91 18.01 -2.74
C SER A 72 5.53 16.62 -2.82
N VAL A 73 5.95 16.21 -4.03
CA VAL A 73 6.63 14.93 -4.28
C VAL A 73 8.14 15.18 -4.41
N ASP A 74 8.84 15.25 -3.27
CA ASP A 74 10.29 15.52 -3.21
C ASP A 74 11.12 14.29 -2.79
N GLY A 75 10.47 13.25 -2.24
CA GLY A 75 11.11 12.07 -1.69
C GLY A 75 11.65 12.22 -0.27
N THR A 76 11.29 13.31 0.42
CA THR A 76 11.66 13.58 1.80
C THR A 76 10.44 13.60 2.70
N PHE A 77 10.48 12.80 3.76
CA PHE A 77 9.41 12.73 4.73
C PHE A 77 9.59 13.86 5.76
N GLY A 78 9.15 15.05 5.41
CA GLY A 78 9.16 16.24 6.26
C GLY A 78 7.91 16.36 7.15
N THR A 79 7.79 17.50 7.85
CA THR A 79 6.61 17.82 8.68
C THR A 79 5.33 17.90 7.83
N GLN A 80 5.40 18.46 6.62
CA GLN A 80 4.26 18.51 5.71
C GLN A 80 3.76 17.10 5.36
N THR A 81 4.66 16.21 4.93
CA THR A 81 4.32 14.80 4.64
C THR A 81 3.70 14.11 5.85
N GLN A 82 4.22 14.35 7.05
CA GLN A 82 3.66 13.77 8.27
C GLN A 82 2.24 14.24 8.56
N ASN A 83 1.95 15.53 8.38
CA ASN A 83 0.63 16.08 8.61
C ASN A 83 -0.39 15.50 7.64
N VAL A 84 -0.05 15.43 6.35
CA VAL A 84 -0.90 14.82 5.32
C VAL A 84 -1.13 13.33 5.57
N VAL A 85 -0.11 12.59 6.04
CA VAL A 85 -0.28 11.18 6.44
C VAL A 85 -1.26 11.06 7.60
N ARG A 86 -1.21 11.96 8.59
CA ARG A 86 -2.17 11.95 9.71
C ARG A 86 -3.59 12.22 9.24
N GLU A 87 -3.78 13.19 8.35
CA GLU A 87 -5.07 13.48 7.72
C GLU A 87 -5.60 12.25 6.98
N PHE A 88 -4.77 11.66 6.10
CA PHE A 88 -5.10 10.43 5.40
C PHE A 88 -5.50 9.29 6.34
N GLN A 89 -4.76 9.10 7.44
CA GLN A 89 -5.07 8.09 8.44
C GLN A 89 -6.42 8.34 9.12
N VAL A 90 -6.72 9.60 9.49
CA VAL A 90 -8.03 9.97 10.06
C VAL A 90 -9.16 9.67 9.06
N ASP A 91 -9.00 10.10 7.81
CA ASP A 91 -10.02 9.93 6.76
C ASP A 91 -10.30 8.44 6.45
N HIS A 92 -9.34 7.56 6.74
CA HIS A 92 -9.45 6.11 6.53
C HIS A 92 -9.64 5.32 7.83
N ASN A 93 -10.03 5.98 8.94
CA ASN A 93 -10.26 5.36 10.25
C ASN A 93 -9.06 4.54 10.78
N LEU A 94 -7.85 4.99 10.47
CA LEU A 94 -6.60 4.43 10.98
C LEU A 94 -6.11 5.20 12.20
N TYR A 95 -5.24 4.58 12.98
CA TYR A 95 -4.53 5.28 14.05
C TYR A 95 -3.64 6.39 13.45
N SER A 96 -3.90 7.64 13.82
CA SER A 96 -3.27 8.84 13.24
C SER A 96 -1.89 9.16 13.87
N ASP A 97 -0.96 8.22 13.78
CA ASP A 97 0.40 8.39 14.31
C ASP A 97 1.36 9.15 13.36
N GLY A 98 0.95 9.37 12.11
CA GLY A 98 1.78 9.98 11.08
C GLY A 98 2.91 9.06 10.59
N ILE A 99 2.82 7.76 10.84
CA ILE A 99 3.77 6.72 10.44
C ILE A 99 3.12 5.84 9.38
N VAL A 100 3.80 5.65 8.25
CA VAL A 100 3.28 4.80 7.17
C VAL A 100 3.76 3.38 7.37
N GLY A 101 2.96 2.60 8.09
CA GLY A 101 3.13 1.16 8.27
C GLY A 101 2.31 0.34 7.27
N PRO A 102 2.28 -1.00 7.42
CA PRO A 102 1.54 -1.90 6.53
C PRO A 102 0.05 -1.55 6.37
N ALA A 103 -0.63 -1.14 7.45
CA ALA A 103 -2.03 -0.74 7.40
C ALA A 103 -2.26 0.51 6.54
N THR A 104 -1.41 1.54 6.71
CA THR A 104 -1.46 2.75 5.89
C THR A 104 -1.10 2.45 4.43
N TRP A 105 -0.13 1.57 4.18
CA TRP A 105 0.19 1.11 2.83
C TRP A 105 -0.98 0.39 2.17
N ALA A 106 -1.68 -0.46 2.91
CA ALA A 106 -2.86 -1.16 2.42
C ALA A 106 -3.99 -0.18 2.06
N ALA A 107 -4.27 0.82 2.91
CA ALA A 107 -5.25 1.87 2.61
C ALA A 107 -4.85 2.70 1.36
N LEU A 108 -3.56 3.05 1.22
CA LEU A 108 -3.05 3.72 0.03
C LEU A 108 -3.09 2.83 -1.23
N ASP A 109 -3.02 1.51 -1.06
CA ASP A 109 -3.19 0.54 -2.14
C ASP A 109 -4.66 0.33 -2.51
N GLN A 110 -5.60 0.45 -1.55
CA GLN A 110 -7.04 0.53 -1.82
C GLN A 110 -7.40 1.72 -2.71
N ASN A 111 -6.62 2.80 -2.67
CA ASN A 111 -6.74 3.87 -3.65
C ASN A 111 -6.13 3.50 -5.03
N LYS A 112 -5.06 2.69 -5.07
CA LYS A 112 -4.55 2.09 -6.34
C LYS A 112 -5.45 0.99 -6.92
N ILE A 113 -6.38 0.45 -6.13
CA ILE A 113 -7.37 -0.53 -6.57
C ILE A 113 -8.31 0.10 -7.62
N ASP A 114 -8.43 1.43 -7.71
CA ASP A 114 -9.14 2.06 -8.83
C ASP A 114 -8.44 1.92 -10.19
N ARG A 115 -7.09 1.84 -10.22
CA ARG A 115 -6.31 1.69 -11.48
C ARG A 115 -6.03 0.24 -11.86
N LYS A 116 -6.03 -0.68 -10.89
CA LYS A 116 -5.80 -2.12 -11.14
C LYS A 116 -7.07 -2.96 -11.18
N GLN A 117 -8.21 -2.45 -10.73
CA GLN A 117 -9.45 -3.23 -10.75
C GLN A 117 -10.27 -3.04 -12.01
N PHE A 118 -10.23 -1.88 -12.69
CA PHE A 118 -11.05 -1.70 -13.89
C PHE A 118 -10.51 -2.55 -15.03
N THR A 119 -10.93 -3.81 -15.02
CA THR A 119 -10.59 -4.85 -15.99
C THR A 119 -11.61 -4.84 -17.11
N TYR A 120 -11.22 -5.39 -18.26
CA TYR A 120 -12.12 -5.60 -19.38
C TYR A 120 -13.41 -6.36 -18.98
N ALA A 121 -13.29 -7.39 -18.14
CA ALA A 121 -14.45 -8.16 -17.68
C ALA A 121 -15.45 -7.32 -16.88
N GLN A 122 -14.96 -6.40 -16.05
CA GLN A 122 -15.84 -5.47 -15.32
C GLN A 122 -16.51 -4.47 -16.26
N ALA A 123 -15.80 -4.01 -17.29
CA ALA A 123 -16.37 -3.13 -18.30
C ALA A 123 -17.47 -3.83 -19.11
N ASP A 124 -17.25 -5.09 -19.48
CA ASP A 124 -18.22 -5.92 -20.20
C ASP A 124 -19.49 -6.19 -19.37
N GLN A 125 -19.30 -6.54 -18.09
CA GLN A 125 -20.42 -6.70 -17.14
C GLN A 125 -21.19 -5.40 -16.94
N LEU A 126 -20.50 -4.26 -16.81
CA LEU A 126 -21.15 -2.97 -16.64
C LEU A 126 -21.95 -2.57 -17.89
N ALA A 127 -21.39 -2.76 -19.08
CA ALA A 127 -22.08 -2.50 -20.34
C ALA A 127 -23.34 -3.37 -20.47
N THR A 128 -23.23 -4.66 -20.14
CA THR A 128 -24.36 -5.59 -20.11
C THR A 128 -25.43 -5.16 -19.10
N ASN A 129 -25.03 -4.72 -17.90
CA ASN A 129 -25.98 -4.30 -16.87
C ASN A 129 -26.72 -3.00 -17.22
N ILE A 130 -26.06 -2.07 -17.90
CA ILE A 130 -26.64 -0.75 -18.20
C ILE A 130 -27.41 -0.76 -19.53
N LEU A 131 -26.84 -1.35 -20.58
CA LEU A 131 -27.45 -1.38 -21.91
C LEU A 131 -28.35 -2.60 -22.11
N GLY A 132 -28.12 -3.69 -21.37
CA GLY A 132 -28.83 -4.95 -21.51
C GLY A 132 -28.02 -6.01 -22.26
N ASP A 133 -28.42 -7.27 -22.05
CA ASP A 133 -27.81 -8.49 -22.62
C ASP A 133 -28.03 -8.66 -24.13
N HIS A 134 -29.01 -7.94 -24.70
CA HIS A 134 -29.27 -7.92 -26.14
C HIS A 134 -28.19 -7.19 -26.96
N PHE A 135 -27.23 -6.54 -26.29
CA PHE A 135 -26.08 -5.92 -26.94
C PHE A 135 -24.88 -6.87 -26.96
N LEU A 136 -24.35 -7.10 -28.18
CA LEU A 136 -23.11 -7.84 -28.37
C LEU A 136 -21.95 -6.86 -28.41
N PHE A 137 -21.13 -6.86 -27.35
CA PHE A 137 -19.97 -5.99 -27.25
C PHE A 137 -18.70 -6.65 -27.79
N ALA A 138 -17.91 -5.90 -28.55
CA ALA A 138 -16.51 -6.21 -28.86
C ALA A 138 -15.61 -5.09 -28.35
N SER A 139 -14.38 -5.40 -27.97
CA SER A 139 -13.43 -4.40 -27.51
C SER A 139 -12.04 -4.70 -28.02
N ASP A 140 -11.22 -3.67 -28.09
CA ASP A 140 -9.78 -3.78 -28.28
C ASP A 140 -9.04 -4.19 -27.01
N GLN A 141 -9.74 -4.30 -25.87
CA GLN A 141 -9.19 -4.60 -24.54
C GLN A 141 -8.08 -3.62 -24.11
N VAL A 142 -8.04 -2.42 -24.71
CA VAL A 142 -7.08 -1.39 -24.37
C VAL A 142 -7.66 -0.47 -23.32
N LEU A 143 -7.02 -0.42 -22.16
CA LEU A 143 -7.35 0.54 -21.12
C LEU A 143 -6.86 1.93 -21.53
N ARG A 144 -7.77 2.89 -21.59
CA ARG A 144 -7.52 4.27 -22.01
C ARG A 144 -7.80 5.21 -20.86
N GLN A 145 -7.20 6.41 -20.93
CA GLN A 145 -7.43 7.48 -19.97
C GLN A 145 -8.05 8.67 -20.71
N ASP A 146 -9.11 9.24 -20.15
CA ASP A 146 -9.74 10.46 -20.65
C ASP A 146 -9.05 11.71 -20.08
N ILE A 147 -9.40 12.89 -20.59
CA ILE A 147 -8.75 14.17 -20.26
C ILE A 147 -8.86 14.54 -18.77
N ASP A 148 -9.91 14.07 -18.10
CA ASP A 148 -10.17 14.25 -16.67
C ASP A 148 -9.38 13.27 -15.79
N GLY A 149 -8.65 12.34 -16.43
CA GLY A 149 -7.89 11.29 -15.80
C GLY A 149 -8.66 9.99 -15.56
N SER A 150 -9.94 9.91 -15.96
CA SER A 150 -10.79 8.72 -15.81
C SER A 150 -10.39 7.61 -16.77
N LEU A 151 -10.37 6.38 -16.28
CA LEU A 151 -10.03 5.20 -17.10
C LEU A 151 -11.27 4.63 -17.79
N TYR A 152 -11.14 4.23 -19.05
CA TYR A 152 -12.22 3.63 -19.83
C TYR A 152 -11.73 2.56 -20.80
N TYR A 153 -12.63 1.65 -21.18
CA TYR A 153 -12.50 0.76 -22.35
C TYR A 153 -13.42 1.23 -23.46
N ARG A 154 -13.06 0.95 -24.72
CA ARG A 154 -13.97 1.14 -25.85
C ARG A 154 -14.67 -0.19 -26.12
N LEU A 155 -15.99 -0.20 -26.03
CA LEU A 155 -16.84 -1.33 -26.38
C LEU A 155 -17.69 -0.95 -27.59
N TYR A 156 -17.61 -1.77 -28.63
CA TYR A 156 -18.36 -1.67 -29.87
C TYR A 156 -19.58 -2.58 -29.80
N ALA A 157 -20.77 -1.98 -29.82
CA ALA A 157 -22.03 -2.70 -29.87
C ALA A 157 -22.31 -3.16 -31.31
N LYS A 158 -22.06 -4.43 -31.61
CA LYS A 158 -22.16 -4.98 -32.98
C LYS A 158 -23.56 -4.88 -33.60
N ASN A 159 -24.59 -4.94 -32.77
CA ASN A 159 -25.99 -4.87 -33.19
C ASN A 159 -26.43 -3.47 -33.63
N THR A 160 -25.81 -2.41 -33.09
CA THR A 160 -26.18 -1.01 -33.36
C THR A 160 -25.11 -0.23 -34.10
N GLY A 161 -23.89 -0.75 -34.17
CA GLY A 161 -22.74 -0.04 -34.74
C GLY A 161 -22.20 1.09 -33.86
N VAL A 162 -22.76 1.30 -32.67
CA VAL A 162 -22.36 2.37 -31.74
C VAL A 162 -21.15 1.92 -30.93
N THR A 163 -20.19 2.83 -30.75
CA THR A 163 -19.07 2.63 -29.83
C THR A 163 -19.36 3.36 -28.52
N TYR A 164 -19.11 2.71 -27.39
CA TYR A 164 -19.25 3.27 -26.06
C TYR A 164 -17.88 3.38 -25.39
N LYS A 165 -17.66 4.50 -24.69
CA LYS A 165 -16.66 4.58 -23.64
C LYS A 165 -17.28 4.00 -22.38
N VAL A 166 -16.67 2.95 -21.86
CA VAL A 166 -17.12 2.29 -20.64
C VAL A 166 -16.15 2.64 -19.54
N PHE A 167 -16.60 3.44 -18.59
CA PHE A 167 -15.85 3.83 -17.40
C PHE A 167 -16.19 2.90 -16.24
N LYS A 168 -15.52 3.06 -15.10
CA LYS A 168 -15.77 2.23 -13.91
C LYS A 168 -17.21 2.30 -13.36
N LYS A 169 -17.91 3.43 -13.56
CA LYS A 169 -19.22 3.69 -12.93
C LYS A 169 -20.33 4.06 -13.91
N PHE A 170 -20.00 4.37 -15.15
CA PHE A 170 -20.96 4.86 -16.14
C PHE A 170 -20.43 4.56 -17.55
N ILE A 171 -21.30 4.73 -18.54
CA ILE A 171 -20.98 4.54 -19.96
C ILE A 171 -21.44 5.75 -20.75
N GLU A 172 -20.72 6.06 -21.82
CA GLU A 172 -21.05 7.17 -22.70
C GLU A 172 -20.90 6.76 -24.17
N PRO A 173 -21.86 7.12 -25.05
CA PRO A 173 -21.72 6.88 -26.48
C PRO A 173 -20.64 7.79 -27.08
N VAL A 174 -19.80 7.22 -27.93
CA VAL A 174 -18.87 7.97 -28.78
C VAL A 174 -19.67 8.52 -29.96
N LYS A 175 -19.76 9.85 -30.03
CA LYS A 175 -20.33 10.56 -31.19
C LYS A 175 -19.40 10.51 -32.40
#